data_AF-A0A193SIA5-F1
#
_entry.id   AF-A0A193SIA5-F1
#
_cell.length_a   1.000
_cell.length_b   1.000
_cell.length_c   1.000
_cell.angle_alpha   90.00
_cell.angle_beta   90.00
_cell.angle_gamma   90.00
#
_symmetry.space_group_name_H-M   'P 1'
#
loop_
_entity.id
_entity.type
_entity.pdbx_description
1 polymer ?
#
loop_
_entity_poly.entity_id
_entity_poly.type
_entity_poly.pdbx_seq_one_letter_code
_entity_poly.pdbx_strand_id
1 'polypeptide(L)'
;MLPLSDDLSLTSSLNYYNATDEGKKLLGEFDNDIWSAKLALQYGAHTLSLSHQRNEGDDDFDYLRQSDSIYLANSIQYSDFNSPKERSWMVTYNLDMSTFGVPGLSFMTRYGKGTDADYSNANSTYMRRDAQGNPLTDQKRWERDIEAKYIVQTGSLKDLSLRVRQATTRATAFESDLDEVRVIVEYPLSVL
;
A
#
# COMPACT_ATOMS: atom_id res chain seq x y z
N MET A 1 11.86 -8.09 -13.77
CA MET A 1 10.87 -8.41 -14.82
C MET A 1 11.39 -9.57 -15.64
N LEU A 2 10.59 -10.62 -15.78
CA LEU A 2 10.87 -11.81 -16.58
C LEU A 2 9.96 -11.78 -17.83
N PRO A 3 10.51 -11.63 -19.05
CA PRO A 3 9.70 -11.77 -20.26
C PRO A 3 9.24 -13.22 -20.41
N LEU A 4 7.93 -13.43 -20.65
CA LEU A 4 7.32 -14.73 -20.93
C LEU A 4 7.04 -14.91 -22.43
N SER A 5 6.82 -13.81 -23.14
CA SER A 5 6.78 -13.70 -24.61
C SER A 5 7.11 -12.25 -25.02
N ASP A 6 6.99 -11.92 -26.31
CA ASP A 6 7.22 -10.55 -26.82
C ASP A 6 6.28 -9.51 -26.18
N ASP A 7 5.04 -9.90 -25.87
CA ASP A 7 4.01 -9.00 -25.35
C ASP A 7 3.65 -9.25 -23.87
N LEU A 8 4.18 -10.32 -23.25
CA LEU A 8 3.84 -10.74 -21.90
C LEU A 8 5.07 -10.76 -21.00
N SER A 9 5.01 -10.08 -19.86
CA SER A 9 6.04 -10.16 -18.83
C SER A 9 5.47 -10.40 -17.44
N LEU A 10 6.28 -11.03 -16.59
CA LEU A 10 5.99 -11.28 -15.19
C LEU A 10 6.96 -10.48 -14.32
N THR A 11 6.43 -9.78 -13.32
CA THR A 11 7.21 -9.20 -12.24
C THR A 11 6.78 -9.83 -10.92
N SER A 12 7.76 -10.25 -10.12
CA SER A 12 7.54 -10.76 -8.77
C SER A 12 8.35 -9.94 -7.77
N SER A 13 7.84 -9.84 -6.54
CA SER A 13 8.57 -9.26 -5.42
C SER A 13 8.25 -9.99 -4.13
N LEU A 14 9.23 -10.06 -3.24
CA LEU A 14 9.10 -10.55 -1.88
C LEU A 14 9.80 -9.55 -0.96
N ASN A 15 9.12 -9.11 0.09
CA ASN A 15 9.69 -8.29 1.16
C ASN A 15 9.46 -9.02 2.48
N TYR A 16 10.46 -9.03 3.35
CA TYR A 16 10.40 -9.59 4.68
C TYR A 16 11.16 -8.67 5.63
N TYR A 17 10.57 -8.42 6.80
CA TYR A 17 11.18 -7.70 7.90
C TYR A 17 11.07 -8.57 9.14
N ASN A 18 12.18 -8.64 9.87
CA ASN A 18 12.23 -9.07 11.26
C ASN A 18 12.67 -7.86 12.07
N ALA A 19 11.84 -7.45 13.03
CA ALA A 19 12.09 -6.29 13.86
C ALA A 19 11.85 -6.67 15.33
N THR A 20 12.92 -6.60 16.12
CA THR A 20 12.92 -6.91 17.54
C THR A 20 13.38 -5.69 18.34
N ASP A 21 12.84 -5.49 19.53
CA ASP A 21 13.24 -4.40 20.42
C ASP A 21 14.73 -4.47 20.80
N GLU A 22 15.27 -3.32 21.22
CA GLU A 22 16.65 -3.24 21.70
C GLU A 22 16.79 -2.25 22.87
N GLY A 23 17.70 -2.56 23.80
CA GLY A 23 18.15 -1.64 24.84
C GLY A 23 17.07 -1.25 25.84
N LYS A 24 16.70 0.04 25.87
CA LYS A 24 15.76 0.60 26.86
C LYS A 24 14.29 0.23 26.62
N LYS A 25 13.95 -0.33 25.44
CA LYS A 25 12.58 -0.76 25.09
C LYS A 25 11.49 0.28 25.40
N LEU A 26 11.68 1.52 24.92
CA LEU A 26 10.81 2.65 25.28
C LEU A 26 9.35 2.49 24.83
N LEU A 27 9.09 1.61 23.85
CA LEU A 27 7.75 1.27 23.35
C LEU A 27 7.26 -0.09 23.84
N GLY A 28 7.94 -0.70 24.82
CA GLY A 28 7.65 -2.06 25.29
C GLY A 28 8.46 -3.13 24.57
N GLU A 29 8.20 -4.38 24.92
CA GLU A 29 8.71 -5.54 24.19
C GLU A 29 8.12 -5.55 22.79
N PHE A 30 8.95 -5.84 21.79
CA PHE A 30 8.56 -5.83 20.39
C PHE A 30 9.30 -6.97 19.68
N ASP A 31 8.56 -7.86 19.07
CA ASP A 31 9.09 -8.91 18.20
C ASP A 31 8.08 -9.14 17.08
N ASN A 32 8.44 -8.69 15.88
CA ASN A 32 7.52 -8.64 14.76
C ASN A 32 8.17 -9.10 13.47
N ASP A 33 7.59 -10.16 12.90
CA ASP A 33 7.83 -10.59 11.54
C ASP A 33 6.68 -10.13 10.64
N ILE A 34 7.00 -9.40 9.57
CA ILE A 34 6.03 -9.04 8.54
C ILE A 34 6.60 -9.33 7.16
N TRP A 35 5.77 -9.83 6.26
CA TRP A 35 6.17 -10.09 4.89
C TRP A 35 5.08 -9.80 3.90
N SER A 36 5.50 -9.59 2.65
CA SER A 36 4.60 -9.44 1.52
C SER A 36 5.18 -10.05 0.26
N ALA A 37 4.32 -10.67 -0.54
CA ALA A 37 4.65 -11.20 -1.85
C ALA A 37 3.71 -10.61 -2.89
N LYS A 38 4.22 -10.33 -4.09
CA LYS A 38 3.44 -9.80 -5.21
C LYS A 38 3.83 -10.51 -6.50
N LEU A 39 2.83 -10.74 -7.35
CA LEU A 39 2.98 -11.16 -8.74
C LEU A 39 2.21 -10.18 -9.62
N ALA A 40 2.83 -9.74 -10.71
CA ALA A 40 2.25 -8.82 -11.68
C ALA A 40 2.49 -9.35 -13.10
N LEU A 41 1.42 -9.50 -13.86
CA LEU A 41 1.46 -9.85 -15.28
C LEU A 41 1.15 -8.61 -16.10
N GLN A 42 2.05 -8.27 -17.01
CA GLN A 42 1.89 -7.18 -17.97
C GLN A 42 1.70 -7.76 -19.37
N TYR A 43 0.58 -7.42 -20.01
CA TYR A 43 0.31 -7.73 -21.41
C TYR A 43 -0.03 -6.44 -22.19
N GLY A 44 0.87 -6.05 -23.09
CA GLY A 44 0.79 -4.75 -23.78
C GLY A 44 0.64 -3.59 -22.79
N ALA A 45 -0.43 -2.82 -22.91
CA ALA A 45 -0.75 -1.67 -22.07
C ALA A 45 -1.33 -2.02 -20.68
N HIS A 46 -1.67 -3.29 -20.44
CA HIS A 46 -2.40 -3.73 -19.26
C HIS A 46 -1.45 -4.40 -18.27
N THR A 47 -1.52 -4.04 -17.00
CA THR A 47 -0.83 -4.77 -15.93
C THR A 47 -1.81 -5.15 -14.83
N LEU A 48 -1.95 -6.44 -14.56
CA LEU A 48 -2.73 -6.98 -13.45
C LEU A 48 -1.78 -7.57 -12.40
N SER A 49 -1.95 -7.22 -11.13
CA SER A 49 -1.16 -7.80 -10.05
C SER A 49 -2.00 -8.25 -8.88
N LEU A 50 -1.55 -9.32 -8.23
CA LEU A 50 -2.05 -9.85 -6.98
C LEU A 50 -0.92 -9.80 -5.95
N SER A 51 -1.22 -9.33 -4.75
CA SER A 51 -0.31 -9.41 -3.61
C SER A 51 -0.97 -9.98 -2.38
N HIS A 52 -0.14 -10.56 -1.52
CA HIS A 52 -0.50 -11.05 -0.20
C HIS A 52 0.51 -10.53 0.81
N GLN A 53 0.06 -10.20 2.00
CA GLN A 53 0.87 -9.69 3.09
C GLN A 53 0.36 -10.20 4.42
N ARG A 54 1.29 -10.46 5.34
CA ARG A 54 0.99 -11.00 6.67
C ARG A 54 1.92 -10.41 7.71
N ASN A 55 1.32 -9.82 8.74
CA ASN A 55 1.99 -9.54 10.02
C ASN A 55 1.83 -10.77 10.92
N GLU A 56 2.92 -11.33 11.41
CA GLU A 56 2.92 -12.48 12.33
C GLU A 56 3.16 -12.08 13.78
N GLY A 57 3.54 -10.83 14.04
CA GLY A 57 3.74 -10.26 15.38
C GLY A 57 2.44 -10.02 16.15
N ASP A 58 2.60 -9.81 17.46
CA ASP A 58 1.52 -9.44 18.37
C ASP A 58 1.27 -7.92 18.45
N ASP A 59 2.13 -7.12 17.81
CA ASP A 59 2.01 -5.66 17.70
C ASP A 59 1.75 -5.19 16.25
N ASP A 60 1.30 -3.93 16.08
CA ASP A 60 1.34 -3.26 14.75
C ASP A 60 2.80 -3.25 14.27
N PHE A 61 3.09 -3.64 13.02
CA PHE A 61 4.46 -3.49 12.51
C PHE A 61 4.80 -2.01 12.40
N ASP A 62 5.86 -1.59 13.08
CA ASP A 62 6.25 -0.19 13.22
C ASP A 62 7.51 0.14 12.40
N TYR A 63 7.65 1.40 12.03
CA TYR A 63 8.76 1.92 11.24
C TYR A 63 9.02 3.38 11.59
N LEU A 64 10.18 3.90 11.19
CA LEU A 64 10.56 5.27 11.53
C LEU A 64 9.57 6.29 10.95
N ARG A 65 8.88 7.03 11.83
CA ARG A 65 7.97 8.10 11.40
C ARG A 65 8.73 9.17 10.61
N GLN A 66 8.09 9.71 9.57
CA GLN A 66 8.67 10.67 8.61
C GLN A 66 9.72 10.08 7.66
N SER A 67 9.86 8.75 7.57
CA SER A 67 10.38 8.12 6.35
C SER A 67 9.30 8.11 5.25
N ASP A 68 9.70 7.96 3.99
CA ASP A 68 8.82 8.02 2.81
C ASP A 68 7.57 7.12 2.94
N SER A 69 7.79 5.84 3.22
CA SER A 69 6.77 4.81 3.50
C SER A 69 7.49 3.51 3.94
N ILE A 70 6.76 2.41 4.06
CA ILE A 70 7.27 1.06 4.30
C ILE A 70 7.26 0.24 3.00
N TYR A 71 8.32 -0.53 2.72
CA TYR A 71 8.35 -1.39 1.51
C TYR A 71 7.61 -2.71 1.73
N LEU A 72 6.29 -2.62 1.76
CA LEU A 72 5.37 -3.74 1.82
C LEU A 72 4.39 -3.67 0.66
N ALA A 73 4.06 -4.81 0.05
CA ALA A 73 3.28 -4.83 -1.19
C ALA A 73 1.86 -4.25 -1.04
N ASN A 74 1.30 -4.30 0.17
CA ASN A 74 -0.03 -3.78 0.46
C ASN A 74 0.00 -2.41 1.17
N SER A 75 1.16 -1.79 1.38
CA SER A 75 1.22 -0.40 1.85
C SER A 75 0.78 0.55 0.72
N ILE A 76 -0.31 1.29 0.95
CA ILE A 76 -0.99 2.09 -0.06
C ILE A 76 -1.31 3.50 0.42
N GLN A 77 -2.35 4.17 -0.12
CA GLN A 77 -2.49 5.62 0.06
C GLN A 77 -2.75 6.02 1.51
N TYR A 78 -3.53 5.21 2.22
CA TYR A 78 -3.88 5.44 3.61
C TYR A 78 -3.50 4.25 4.51
N SER A 79 -3.82 3.02 4.12
CA SER A 79 -3.56 1.82 4.93
C SER A 79 -2.23 1.13 4.60
N ASP A 80 -1.55 0.64 5.65
CA ASP A 80 -0.35 -0.19 5.52
C ASP A 80 -0.60 -1.70 5.60
N PHE A 81 -1.80 -2.13 6.02
CA PHE A 81 -2.16 -3.54 6.26
C PHE A 81 -1.17 -4.28 7.19
N ASN A 82 -0.73 -3.58 8.23
CA ASN A 82 0.33 -3.93 9.16
C ASN A 82 -0.14 -4.18 10.60
N SER A 83 -1.44 -4.35 10.87
CA SER A 83 -1.92 -4.61 12.23
C SER A 83 -1.55 -6.01 12.73
N PRO A 84 -1.53 -6.27 14.06
CA PRO A 84 -1.06 -7.54 14.57
C PRO A 84 -1.90 -8.69 14.05
N LYS A 85 -1.22 -9.77 13.64
CA LYS A 85 -1.82 -10.95 12.98
C LYS A 85 -2.57 -10.67 11.68
N GLU A 86 -2.58 -9.42 11.18
CA GLU A 86 -3.35 -9.05 10.00
C GLU A 86 -2.86 -9.80 8.76
N ARG A 87 -3.81 -10.38 8.03
CA ARG A 87 -3.62 -11.02 6.74
C ARG A 87 -4.32 -10.20 5.68
N SER A 88 -3.61 -9.80 4.65
CA SER A 88 -4.19 -8.98 3.60
C SER A 88 -3.86 -9.49 2.20
N TRP A 89 -4.80 -9.26 1.29
CA TRP A 89 -4.59 -9.45 -0.14
C TRP A 89 -4.98 -8.19 -0.90
N MET A 90 -4.42 -8.02 -2.09
CA MET A 90 -4.71 -6.88 -2.93
C MET A 90 -4.65 -7.23 -4.40
N VAL A 91 -5.62 -6.71 -5.15
CA VAL A 91 -5.59 -6.72 -6.61
C VAL A 91 -5.33 -5.30 -7.09
N THR A 92 -4.42 -5.13 -8.04
CA THR A 92 -4.14 -3.85 -8.69
C THR A 92 -4.18 -4.03 -10.20
N TYR A 93 -4.80 -3.08 -10.88
CA TYR A 93 -4.81 -2.97 -12.33
C TYR A 93 -4.23 -1.62 -12.75
N ASN A 94 -3.31 -1.64 -13.72
CA ASN A 94 -2.73 -0.46 -14.34
C ASN A 94 -2.99 -0.49 -15.84
N LEU A 95 -3.18 0.70 -16.42
CA LEU A 95 -3.39 0.92 -17.84
C LEU A 95 -2.51 2.07 -18.34
N ASP A 96 -1.67 1.79 -19.32
CA ASP A 96 -0.91 2.79 -20.08
C ASP A 96 -1.68 3.18 -21.34
N MET A 97 -2.02 4.45 -21.51
CA MET A 97 -2.83 4.91 -22.64
C MET A 97 -2.01 5.21 -23.91
N SER A 98 -0.69 5.02 -23.88
CA SER A 98 0.20 5.25 -25.03
C SER A 98 -0.21 4.42 -26.26
N THR A 99 -0.54 3.14 -26.09
CA THR A 99 -0.99 2.26 -27.19
C THR A 99 -2.37 2.63 -27.73
N PHE A 100 -3.11 3.46 -26.99
CA PHE A 100 -4.43 3.98 -27.36
C PHE A 100 -4.36 5.40 -27.94
N GLY A 101 -3.15 5.91 -28.20
CA GLY A 101 -2.94 7.22 -28.82
C GLY A 101 -2.94 8.41 -27.86
N VAL A 102 -2.94 8.16 -26.54
CA VAL A 102 -2.85 9.23 -25.52
C VAL A 102 -1.58 9.06 -24.68
N PRO A 103 -0.39 9.27 -25.27
CA PRO A 103 0.87 9.16 -24.54
C PRO A 103 0.89 10.12 -23.34
N GLY A 104 1.46 9.64 -22.23
CA GLY A 104 1.54 10.36 -20.96
C GLY A 104 0.33 10.18 -20.05
N LEU A 105 -0.79 9.62 -20.52
CA LEU A 105 -1.95 9.29 -19.69
C LEU A 105 -1.83 7.86 -19.16
N SER A 106 -2.07 7.68 -17.86
CA SER A 106 -2.12 6.37 -17.21
C SER A 106 -3.22 6.33 -16.16
N PHE A 107 -3.75 5.13 -15.93
CA PHE A 107 -4.75 4.85 -14.91
C PHE A 107 -4.28 3.71 -14.00
N MET A 108 -4.62 3.79 -12.73
CA MET A 108 -4.46 2.71 -11.76
C MET A 108 -5.71 2.58 -10.91
N THR A 109 -6.11 1.34 -10.61
CA THR A 109 -7.01 1.08 -9.50
C THR A 109 -6.57 -0.16 -8.74
N ARG A 110 -6.82 -0.15 -7.43
CA ARG A 110 -6.55 -1.29 -6.56
C ARG A 110 -7.59 -1.41 -5.48
N TYR A 111 -7.77 -2.64 -5.02
CA TYR A 111 -8.58 -2.98 -3.87
C TYR A 111 -7.79 -3.91 -2.97
N GLY A 112 -7.57 -3.49 -1.73
CA GLY A 112 -6.93 -4.26 -0.67
C GLY A 112 -7.93 -4.60 0.42
N LYS A 113 -7.81 -5.80 1.00
CA LYS A 113 -8.61 -6.22 2.16
C LYS A 113 -7.73 -6.94 3.17
N GLY A 114 -7.84 -6.51 4.42
CA GLY A 114 -7.18 -7.08 5.59
C GLY A 114 -8.19 -7.71 6.54
N THR A 115 -7.81 -8.83 7.15
CA THR A 115 -8.61 -9.59 8.12
C THR A 115 -7.73 -10.12 9.25
N ASP A 116 -8.37 -10.66 10.28
CA ASP A 116 -7.74 -11.35 11.42
C ASP A 116 -6.85 -10.45 12.29
N ALA A 117 -7.00 -9.12 12.23
CA ALA A 117 -6.25 -8.25 13.13
C ALA A 117 -6.68 -8.52 14.58
N ASP A 118 -5.70 -8.83 15.45
CA ASP A 118 -5.91 -9.34 16.80
C ASP A 118 -4.94 -8.69 17.79
N TYR A 119 -5.47 -7.88 18.70
CA TYR A 119 -4.71 -7.13 19.70
C TYR A 119 -4.63 -7.85 21.05
N SER A 120 -5.06 -9.12 21.18
CA SER A 120 -5.12 -9.84 22.46
C SER A 120 -3.79 -9.90 23.20
N ASN A 121 -2.68 -9.96 22.46
CA ASN A 121 -1.32 -10.06 22.98
C ASN A 121 -0.49 -8.80 22.74
N ALA A 122 -1.07 -7.75 22.16
CA ALA A 122 -0.35 -6.51 21.89
C ALA A 122 0.19 -5.91 23.19
N ASN A 123 1.38 -5.34 23.12
CA ASN A 123 1.97 -4.66 24.26
C ASN A 123 1.16 -3.39 24.61
N SER A 124 1.50 -2.75 25.74
CA SER A 124 0.74 -1.58 26.23
C SER A 124 0.72 -0.38 25.28
N THR A 125 1.68 -0.29 24.36
CA THR A 125 1.79 0.81 23.37
C THR A 125 0.84 0.61 22.20
N TYR A 126 0.74 -0.62 21.67
CA TYR A 126 -0.05 -0.92 20.47
C TYR A 126 -1.47 -1.42 20.78
N MET A 127 -1.73 -1.84 22.02
CA MET A 127 -3.02 -2.35 22.47
C MET A 127 -4.20 -1.42 22.11
N ARG A 128 -5.19 -1.97 21.40
CA ARG A 128 -6.48 -1.33 21.13
C ARG A 128 -7.60 -2.12 21.81
N ARG A 129 -8.54 -1.41 22.45
CA ARG A 129 -9.61 -2.00 23.26
C ARG A 129 -10.99 -1.49 22.85
N ASP A 130 -12.01 -2.32 23.08
CA ASP A 130 -13.40 -1.92 22.97
C ASP A 130 -13.84 -1.00 24.14
N ALA A 131 -15.10 -0.57 24.13
CA ALA A 131 -15.67 0.28 25.17
C ALA A 131 -15.78 -0.42 26.55
N GLN A 132 -15.64 -1.74 26.61
CA GLN A 132 -15.65 -2.55 27.83
C GLN A 132 -14.22 -2.84 28.33
N GLY A 133 -13.19 -2.40 27.59
CA GLY A 133 -11.79 -2.61 27.93
C GLY A 133 -11.22 -3.95 27.46
N ASN A 134 -11.95 -4.74 26.67
CA ASN A 134 -11.41 -5.98 26.10
C ASN A 134 -10.53 -5.66 24.88
N PRO A 135 -9.44 -6.41 24.63
CA PRO A 135 -8.68 -6.27 23.39
C PRO A 135 -9.56 -6.46 22.15
N LEU A 136 -9.31 -5.67 21.11
CA LEU A 136 -9.99 -5.84 19.83
C LEU A 136 -9.45 -7.06 19.09
N THR A 137 -10.35 -7.95 18.66
CA THR A 137 -10.03 -9.17 17.89
C THR A 137 -10.89 -9.27 16.64
N ASP A 138 -10.51 -10.10 15.67
CA ASP A 138 -11.24 -10.29 14.39
C ASP A 138 -11.53 -8.96 13.66
N GLN A 139 -10.57 -8.03 13.73
CA GLN A 139 -10.68 -6.72 13.12
C GLN A 139 -10.36 -6.78 11.62
N LYS A 140 -11.06 -5.96 10.83
CA LYS A 140 -11.05 -6.03 9.36
C LYS A 140 -11.06 -4.63 8.75
N ARG A 141 -10.31 -4.44 7.68
CA ARG A 141 -10.34 -3.22 6.87
C ARG A 141 -10.29 -3.52 5.39
N TRP A 142 -10.77 -2.59 4.59
CA TRP A 142 -10.52 -2.58 3.15
C TRP A 142 -10.28 -1.16 2.67
N GLU A 143 -9.48 -1.04 1.61
CA GLU A 143 -9.20 0.23 0.96
C GLU A 143 -9.25 0.06 -0.56
N ARG A 144 -9.88 1.02 -1.23
CA ARG A 144 -9.91 1.11 -2.68
C ARG A 144 -9.28 2.42 -3.11
N ASP A 145 -8.29 2.33 -4.00
CA ASP A 145 -7.69 3.49 -4.64
C ASP A 145 -8.02 3.54 -6.13
N ILE A 146 -8.21 4.76 -6.63
CA ILE A 146 -8.31 5.09 -8.05
C ILE A 146 -7.36 6.25 -8.33
N GLU A 147 -6.58 6.13 -9.40
CA GLU A 147 -5.62 7.13 -9.80
C GLU A 147 -5.64 7.36 -11.30
N ALA A 148 -5.49 8.63 -11.69
CA ALA A 148 -5.21 9.05 -13.05
C ALA A 148 -4.02 10.00 -13.04
N LYS A 149 -3.04 9.77 -13.92
CA LYS A 149 -1.88 10.64 -14.10
C LYS A 149 -1.74 11.01 -15.57
N TYR A 150 -1.56 12.29 -15.86
CA TYR A 150 -1.21 12.79 -17.18
C TYR A 150 0.11 13.56 -17.13
N ILE A 151 0.97 13.33 -18.12
CA ILE A 151 2.19 14.11 -18.36
C ILE A 151 2.06 14.77 -19.73
N VAL A 152 2.20 16.09 -19.80
CA VAL A 152 2.13 16.84 -21.06
C VAL A 152 3.33 16.47 -21.94
N GLN A 153 3.07 16.02 -23.16
CA GLN A 153 4.12 15.45 -24.02
C GLN A 153 4.90 16.48 -24.84
N THR A 154 4.29 17.64 -25.16
CA THR A 154 4.86 18.65 -26.05
C THR A 154 4.42 20.07 -25.69
N GLY A 155 5.02 21.08 -26.33
CA GLY A 155 4.66 22.49 -26.14
C GLY A 155 5.34 23.13 -24.93
N SER A 156 4.87 24.32 -24.54
CA SER A 156 5.46 25.14 -23.47
C SER A 156 5.28 24.56 -22.06
N LEU A 157 4.35 23.61 -21.89
CA LEU A 157 4.09 22.91 -20.62
C LEU A 157 4.59 21.47 -20.65
N LYS A 158 5.46 21.10 -21.61
CA LYS A 158 6.02 19.75 -21.69
C LYS A 158 6.61 19.34 -20.33
N ASP A 159 6.37 18.10 -19.94
CA ASP A 159 6.78 17.50 -18.66
C ASP A 159 5.97 17.94 -17.43
N LEU A 160 5.01 18.87 -17.58
CA LEU A 160 4.00 19.12 -16.55
C LEU A 160 3.21 17.85 -16.27
N SER A 161 3.19 17.41 -15.00
CA SER A 161 2.39 16.30 -14.54
C SER A 161 1.18 16.77 -13.73
N LEU A 162 0.02 16.20 -14.04
CA LEU A 162 -1.19 16.27 -13.24
C LEU A 162 -1.52 14.85 -12.75
N ARG A 163 -1.70 14.69 -11.44
CA ARG A 163 -2.06 13.40 -10.83
C ARG A 163 -3.23 13.60 -9.88
N VAL A 164 -4.28 12.80 -10.07
CA VAL A 164 -5.44 12.74 -9.16
C VAL A 164 -5.47 11.36 -8.55
N ARG A 165 -5.62 11.29 -7.23
CA ARG A 165 -5.71 10.04 -6.47
C ARG A 165 -6.91 10.12 -5.54
N GLN A 166 -7.74 9.08 -5.52
CA GLN A 166 -8.89 8.95 -4.65
C GLN A 166 -8.77 7.65 -3.86
N ALA A 167 -8.91 7.73 -2.54
CA ALA A 167 -8.93 6.58 -1.65
C ALA A 167 -10.25 6.54 -0.86
N THR A 168 -10.82 5.35 -0.74
CA THR A 168 -11.95 5.05 0.16
C THR A 168 -11.54 3.90 1.05
N THR A 169 -11.53 4.12 2.36
CA THR A 169 -11.16 3.14 3.38
C THR A 169 -12.32 2.91 4.32
N ARG A 170 -12.60 1.65 4.65
CA ARG A 170 -13.55 1.28 5.70
C ARG A 170 -12.94 0.25 6.62
N ALA A 171 -13.20 0.39 7.91
CA ALA A 171 -12.66 -0.50 8.92
C ALA A 171 -13.68 -0.83 10.03
N THR A 172 -13.40 -1.91 10.76
CA THR A 172 -14.03 -2.17 12.06
C THR A 172 -13.43 -1.23 13.13
N ALA A 173 -13.71 -1.47 14.41
CA ALA A 173 -13.49 -0.53 15.51
C ALA A 173 -12.04 -0.06 15.77
N PHE A 174 -11.05 -0.64 15.10
CA PHE A 174 -9.63 -0.33 15.30
C PHE A 174 -9.15 0.85 14.44
N GLU A 175 -9.83 1.22 13.35
CA GLU A 175 -9.42 2.31 12.46
C GLU A 175 -10.64 3.11 12.01
N SER A 176 -10.46 4.39 11.66
CA SER A 176 -11.56 5.24 11.20
C SER A 176 -11.80 5.07 9.70
N ASP A 177 -13.07 5.14 9.29
CA ASP A 177 -13.45 5.27 7.89
C ASP A 177 -12.90 6.58 7.29
N LEU A 178 -12.50 6.53 6.02
CA LEU A 178 -11.96 7.69 5.31
C LEU A 178 -12.42 7.72 3.85
N ASP A 179 -12.67 8.93 3.34
CA ASP A 179 -12.70 9.23 1.91
C ASP A 179 -11.74 10.40 1.66
N GLU A 180 -10.76 10.20 0.77
CA GLU A 180 -9.69 11.15 0.52
C GLU A 180 -9.50 11.39 -0.98
N VAL A 181 -9.26 12.65 -1.37
CA VAL A 181 -8.87 13.03 -2.72
C VAL A 181 -7.60 13.88 -2.66
N ARG A 182 -6.60 13.50 -3.45
CA ARG A 182 -5.35 14.27 -3.64
C ARG A 182 -5.25 14.71 -5.10
N VAL A 183 -5.00 16.00 -5.32
CA VAL A 183 -4.66 16.56 -6.64
C VAL A 183 -3.25 17.12 -6.54
N ILE A 184 -2.38 16.64 -7.41
CA ILE A 184 -0.94 16.94 -7.40
C ILE A 184 -0.57 17.49 -8.78
N VAL A 185 0.10 18.64 -8.79
CA VAL A 185 0.60 19.30 -10.00
C VAL A 185 2.10 19.49 -9.84
N GLU A 186 2.88 18.95 -10.78
CA GLU A 186 4.34 18.97 -10.76
C GLU A 186 4.88 19.51 -12.09
N TYR A 187 5.79 20.47 -12.05
CA TYR A 187 6.49 20.97 -13.24
C TYR A 187 8.00 20.93 -13.04
N PRO A 188 8.73 19.96 -13.62
CA PRO A 188 10.17 19.87 -13.46
C PRO A 188 10.86 20.94 -14.31
N LEU A 189 11.63 21.81 -13.66
CA LEU A 189 12.44 22.83 -14.32
C LEU A 189 13.90 22.38 -14.39
N SER A 190 14.41 22.13 -15.60
CA SER A 190 15.86 22.02 -15.81
C SER A 190 16.46 23.42 -15.84
N VAL A 191 17.27 23.74 -14.83
CA VAL A 191 17.94 25.05 -14.70
C VAL A 191 19.40 25.02 -15.17
N LEU A 192 19.85 23.89 -15.70
CA LEU A 192 21.20 23.63 -16.22
C LEU A 192 21.12 22.99 -17.61
#